data_AF-A0A3D2XZ51-F1
#
_entry.id   AF-A0A3D2XZ51-F1
#
_cell.length_a   1.000
_cell.length_b   1.000
_cell.length_c   1.000
_cell.angle_alpha   90.00
_cell.angle_beta   90.00
_cell.angle_gamma   90.00
#
_symmetry.space_group_name_H-M   'P 1'
#
loop_
_entity.id
_entity.type
_entity.pdbx_description
1 polymer ?
#
loop_
_entity_poly.entity_id
_entity_poly.type
_entity_poly.pdbx_seq_one_letter_code
_entity_poly.pdbx_strand_id
1 'polypeptide(L)' 'VHGRDDQVIPLAASQTLLELLPDAQLHVFNKCGHWTQIEQADRFVQLVTNFLNEANIASQTGT' A
#
# COMPACT_ATOMS: atom_id res chain seq x y z
N VAL A 1 -1.27 1.19 0.96
CA VAL A 1 -2.03 1.57 -0.27
C VAL A 1 -3.04 2.61 0.14
N HIS A 2 -3.11 3.74 -0.56
CA HIS A 2 -3.91 4.90 -0.15
C HIS A 2 -4.64 5.52 -1.36
N GLY A 3 -5.88 5.98 -1.17
CA GLY A 3 -6.60 6.75 -2.18
C GLY A 3 -6.27 8.22 -2.06
N ARG A 4 -5.84 8.88 -3.15
CA ARG A 4 -5.45 10.30 -3.12
C ARG A 4 -6.57 11.20 -2.60
N ASP A 5 -7.81 10.84 -2.89
CA ASP A 5 -9.00 11.63 -2.62
C ASP A 5 -9.74 11.11 -1.37
N ASP A 6 -9.07 10.31 -0.54
CA ASP A 6 -9.59 9.85 0.76
C ASP A 6 -10.00 11.05 1.63
N GLN A 7 -11.29 11.10 2.00
CA GLN A 7 -11.88 12.17 2.82
C GLN A 7 -11.95 11.79 4.31
N VAL A 8 -11.59 10.55 4.67
CA VAL A 8 -11.60 10.05 6.05
C VAL A 8 -10.20 10.17 6.63
N ILE A 9 -9.18 9.71 5.91
CA ILE A 9 -7.78 9.76 6.32
C ILE A 9 -6.97 10.54 5.27
N PRO A 10 -6.32 11.67 5.62
CA PRO A 10 -5.51 12.41 4.66
C PRO A 10 -4.28 11.62 4.19
N LEU A 11 -3.88 11.81 2.93
CA LEU A 11 -2.66 11.23 2.35
C LEU A 11 -1.41 11.50 3.19
N ALA A 12 -1.33 12.67 3.81
CA ALA A 12 -0.22 13.06 4.69
C ALA A 12 0.03 12.03 5.81
N ALA A 13 -1.01 11.39 6.35
CA ALA A 13 -0.84 10.35 7.36
C ALA A 13 -0.03 9.16 6.82
N SER A 14 -0.29 8.73 5.59
CA SER A 14 0.46 7.63 4.96
C SER A 14 1.89 8.05 4.60
N GLN A 15 2.10 9.32 4.23
CA GLN A 15 3.44 9.86 3.98
C GLN A 15 4.27 9.91 5.27
N THR A 16 3.68 10.36 6.38
CA THR A 16 4.33 10.33 7.69
C THR A 16 4.69 8.89 8.11
N LEU A 17 3.82 7.92 7.88
CA LEU A 17 4.14 6.51 8.15
C LEU A 17 5.30 6.00 7.29
N LEU A 18 5.37 6.41 6.01
CA LEU A 18 6.49 6.06 5.12
C LEU A 18 7.83 6.62 5.63
N GLU A 19 7.83 7.82 6.23
CA GLU A 19 9.03 8.40 6.83
C GLU A 19 9.45 7.70 8.13
N LEU A 20 8.49 7.20 8.92
CA LEU A 20 8.73 6.59 10.22
C LEU A 20 9.06 5.09 10.17
N LEU A 21 8.66 4.39 9.10
CA LEU A 21 8.79 2.94 8.98
C LEU A 21 9.80 2.60 7.87
N PRO A 22 11.00 2.07 8.22
CA PRO A 22 12.12 1.93 7.28
C PRO A 22 11.84 0.99 6.10
N ASP A 23 11.03 -0.05 6.31
CA ASP A 23 10.71 -1.05 5.29
C ASP A 23 9.30 -0.88 4.70
N ALA A 24 8.66 0.27 4.92
CA ALA A 24 7.33 0.53 4.39
C ALA A 24 7.34 0.88 2.90
N GLN A 25 6.28 0.50 2.21
CA GLN A 25 6.01 0.89 0.83
C GLN A 25 4.67 1.63 0.75
N LEU A 26 4.63 2.71 -0.04
CA LEU A 26 3.42 3.49 -0.26
C LEU A 26 3.04 3.50 -1.74
N HIS A 27 1.88 2.92 -2.05
CA HIS A 27 1.20 3.11 -3.34
C HIS A 27 0.01 4.05 -3.17
N VAL A 28 -0.11 5.04 -4.06
CA VAL A 28 -1.22 6.02 -4.06
C VAL A 28 -2.01 5.92 -5.36
N PHE A 29 -3.32 5.69 -5.25
CA PHE A 29 -4.23 5.72 -6.39
C PHE A 29 -4.85 7.12 -6.56
N ASN A 30 -4.71 7.71 -7.74
CA ASN A 30 -5.43 8.92 -8.12
C ASN A 30 -6.91 8.61 -8.41
N LYS A 31 -7.84 9.54 -8.17
CA LYS A 31 -9.30 9.32 -8.37
C LYS A 31 -9.81 8.13 -7.57
N CYS A 32 -9.42 8.04 -6.30
CA CYS A 32 -9.77 6.96 -5.39
C CYS A 32 -9.96 7.52 -3.99
N GLY A 33 -11.09 7.19 -3.37
CA GLY A 33 -11.41 7.54 -2.00
C GLY A 33 -10.85 6.56 -0.98
N HIS A 34 -11.54 6.46 0.15
CA HIS A 34 -11.08 5.71 1.32
C HIS A 34 -10.97 4.20 1.07
N TRP A 35 -11.90 3.63 0.31
CA TRP A 35 -12.06 2.18 0.18
C TRP A 35 -11.32 1.64 -1.04
N THR A 36 -9.99 1.77 -1.03
CA THR A 36 -9.11 1.37 -2.15
C THR A 36 -9.31 -0.08 -2.61
N GLN A 37 -9.64 -1.00 -1.69
CA GLN A 37 -9.91 -2.40 -1.99
C GLN A 37 -11.22 -2.63 -2.73
N ILE A 38 -12.16 -1.67 -2.70
CA ILE A 38 -13.41 -1.71 -3.46
C ILE A 38 -13.24 -0.93 -4.77
N GLU A 39 -12.74 0.30 -4.70
CA GLU A 39 -12.65 1.22 -5.84
C GLU A 39 -11.58 0.82 -6.87
N GLN A 40 -10.51 0.14 -6.43
CA GLN A 40 -9.39 -0.30 -7.26
C GLN A 40 -9.09 -1.79 -7.06
N ALA A 41 -10.13 -2.62 -6.86
CA ALA A 41 -10.04 -4.00 -6.40
C ALA A 41 -8.93 -4.84 -7.05
N ASP A 42 -8.94 -4.99 -8.39
CA ASP A 42 -7.97 -5.84 -9.09
C ASP A 42 -6.52 -5.37 -8.87
N ARG A 43 -6.30 -4.05 -8.93
CA ARG A 43 -4.98 -3.43 -8.72
C ARG A 43 -4.55 -3.52 -7.27
N PHE A 44 -5.49 -3.36 -6.34
CA PHE A 44 -5.25 -3.52 -4.91
C PHE A 44 -4.81 -4.96 -4.59
N VAL A 45 -5.55 -5.97 -5.10
CA VAL A 45 -5.20 -7.38 -4.92
C VAL A 45 -3.81 -7.67 -5.48
N GLN A 46 -3.51 -7.20 -6.70
CA GLN A 46 -2.19 -7.40 -7.30
C GLN A 46 -1.07 -6.82 -6.43
N LEU A 47 -1.22 -5.59 -5.91
CA LEU A 47 -0.21 -4.97 -5.04
C LEU A 47 -0.01 -5.74 -3.74
N VAL A 48 -1.09 -6.18 -3.09
CA VAL A 48 -1.00 -6.96 -1.85
C VAL A 48 -0.37 -8.32 -2.10
N THR A 49 -0.75 -9.01 -3.18
CA THR A 49 -0.14 -10.30 -3.56
C THR A 49 1.36 -10.15 -3.81
N ASN A 50 1.78 -9.11 -4.52
CA ASN A 50 3.20 -8.85 -4.76
C ASN A 50 3.96 -8.62 -3.46
N PHE A 51 3.43 -7.76 -2.58
CA PHE A 51 4.03 -7.50 -1.27
C PHE A 51 4.19 -8.77 -0.41
N LEU A 52 3.17 -9.64 -0.38
CA LEU A 52 3.25 -10.90 0.37
C LEU A 52 4.29 -11.87 -0.21
N ASN A 53 4.49 -11.86 -1.53
CA ASN A 53 5.49 -12.70 -2.18
C ASN A 53 6.93 -12.23 -1.91
N GLU A 54 7.16 -10.92 -1.70
CA GLU A 54 8.47 -10.40 -1.30
C GLU A 54 8.95 -11.01 0.02
N ALA A 55 8.07 -11.10 1.02
CA ALA A 55 8.37 -11.75 2.30
C ALA A 55 8.67 -13.26 2.15
N ASN A 56 7.96 -13.94 1.25
CA ASN A 56 8.20 -15.35 0.98
C ASN A 56 9.56 -15.58 0.30
N ILE A 57 9.98 -14.67 -0.60
CA ILE A 57 11.30 -14.73 -1.22
C ILE A 57 12.39 -14.49 -0.17
N ALA A 58 12.27 -13.46 0.65
CA ALA A 58 13.24 -13.14 1.71
C ALA A 58 13.41 -14.30 2.70
N SER A 59 12.33 -15.01 3.04
CA SER A 59 12.36 -16.18 3.92
C SER A 59 13.04 -17.41 3.30
N GLN A 60 13.03 -17.53 1.97
CA GLN A 60 13.63 -18.66 1.25
C GLN A 60 15.11 -18.46 0.91
N THR A 61 15.57 -17.21 0.81
CA THR A 61 16.97 -16.90 0.43
C THR A 61 17.96 -16.88 1.58
N GLY A 62 17.52 -17.02 2.84
CA GLY A 62 18.41 -17.25 3.98
C GLY A 62 19.47 -16.16 4.22
N THR A 63 19.15 -14.90 3.91
CA THR A 63 19.92 -13.71 4.31
C THR A 63 19.19 -12.97 5.41
#